data_AF-A0A3B9ZKS2-F1
#
_entry.id   AF-A0A3B9ZKS2-F1
#
_cell.length_a   1.000
_cell.length_b   1.000
_cell.length_c   1.000
_cell.angle_alpha   90.00
_cell.angle_beta   90.00
_cell.angle_gamma   90.00
#
_symmetry.space_group_name_H-M   'P 1'
#
loop_
_entity.id
_entity.type
_entity.pdbx_description
1 polymer ?
#
loop_
_entity_poly.entity_id
_entity_poly.type
_entity_poly.pdbx_seq_one_letter_code
_entity_poly.pdbx_strand_id
1 'polypeptide(L)'
;MERYLEQLMDDLQQAIVNLKSSQGGGTDFDHDQESLDFSQVEKYEYGEVTPISEITGIQQEQLPPVEKLNEDQQALLAAALEDLLQHFHFELDFPRDYPLHLRYAFIRQLWSEEQVAVTFGNIHIEFCDYDEENCPFPGYCNSCQEASEYMKNYIEHGSKANAEDMDDEPCPYDISDDEGPYRIDINELNDAHGNRIDLNSIPLPGLCVICNKYRIDDWDENLLCLMNRNDQSDQLDFECGGFEKI
;
A
#
# COMPACT_ATOMS: atom_id res chain seq x y z
N MET A 1 -21.81 25.24 -25.67
CA MET A 1 -20.77 24.58 -24.85
C MET A 1 -21.27 24.41 -23.44
N GLU A 2 -21.69 25.49 -22.77
CA GLU A 2 -22.25 25.47 -21.41
C GLU A 2 -23.29 24.35 -21.15
N ARG A 3 -24.38 24.27 -21.92
CA ARG A 3 -25.38 23.18 -21.78
C ARG A 3 -24.82 21.77 -21.93
N TYR A 4 -23.79 21.60 -22.76
CA TYR A 4 -23.15 20.30 -22.96
C TYR A 4 -22.30 19.94 -21.74
N LEU A 5 -21.60 20.93 -21.17
CA LEU A 5 -20.87 20.74 -19.93
C LEU A 5 -21.80 20.42 -18.76
N GLU A 6 -22.95 21.09 -18.65
CA GLU A 6 -23.96 20.77 -17.64
C GLU A 6 -24.40 19.29 -17.75
N GLN A 7 -24.72 18.83 -18.96
CA GLN A 7 -25.08 17.43 -19.20
C GLN A 7 -23.94 16.46 -18.86
N LEU A 8 -22.72 16.78 -19.27
CA LEU A 8 -21.56 15.93 -18.97
C LEU A 8 -21.32 15.84 -17.47
N MET A 9 -21.46 16.94 -16.73
CA MET A 9 -21.31 16.95 -15.27
C MET A 9 -22.38 16.10 -14.58
N ASP A 10 -23.62 16.14 -15.06
CA ASP A 10 -24.69 15.27 -14.57
C ASP A 10 -24.37 13.78 -14.84
N ASP A 11 -23.88 13.46 -16.04
CA ASP A 11 -23.47 12.10 -16.42
C ASP A 11 -22.32 11.58 -15.52
N LEU A 12 -21.31 12.42 -15.25
CA LEU A 12 -20.18 12.10 -14.35
C LEU A 12 -20.67 11.79 -12.93
N GLN A 13 -21.56 12.62 -12.39
CA GLN A 13 -22.12 12.41 -11.06
C GLN A 13 -22.96 11.14 -10.99
N GLN A 14 -23.73 10.85 -12.04
CA GLN A 14 -24.54 9.64 -12.10
C GLN A 14 -23.68 8.37 -12.15
N ALA A 15 -22.53 8.41 -12.84
CA ALA A 15 -21.56 7.31 -12.83
C ALA A 15 -21.06 7.00 -11.40
N ILE A 16 -20.71 8.03 -10.62
CA ILE A 16 -20.28 7.90 -9.22
C ILE A 16 -21.38 7.27 -8.35
N VAL A 17 -22.63 7.72 -8.49
CA VAL A 17 -23.77 7.19 -7.71
C VAL A 17 -24.02 5.71 -8.03
N ASN A 18 -23.90 5.31 -9.29
CA ASN A 18 -24.09 3.93 -9.72
C ASN A 18 -23.01 3.00 -9.14
N LEU A 19 -21.74 3.45 -9.06
CA LEU A 19 -20.66 2.70 -8.41
C LEU A 19 -20.92 2.46 -6.92
N LYS A 20 -21.33 3.50 -6.19
CA LYS A 20 -21.65 3.38 -4.76
C LYS A 20 -22.78 2.40 -4.51
N SER A 21 -23.73 2.33 -5.45
CA SER A 21 -24.87 1.41 -5.37
C SER A 21 -24.49 -0.04 -5.68
N SER A 22 -23.51 -0.28 -6.57
CA SER A 22 -23.01 -1.63 -6.87
C SER A 22 -22.09 -2.18 -5.78
N GLN A 23 -21.40 -1.29 -5.04
CA GLN A 23 -20.59 -1.64 -3.87
C GLN A 23 -21.41 -1.84 -2.57
N GLY A 24 -22.72 -1.57 -2.59
CA GLY A 24 -23.63 -1.59 -1.43
C GLY A 24 -24.06 -2.96 -0.90
N GLY A 25 -23.18 -3.97 -0.90
CA GLY A 25 -23.47 -5.34 -0.47
C GLY A 25 -22.57 -5.92 0.63
N GLY A 26 -21.73 -5.10 1.27
CA GLY A 26 -20.85 -5.52 2.36
C GLY A 26 -21.55 -5.44 3.72
N THR A 27 -21.80 -6.61 4.30
CA THR A 27 -22.41 -6.86 5.61
C THR A 27 -21.67 -6.18 6.77
N ASP A 28 -22.41 -5.93 7.86
CA ASP A 28 -21.88 -5.61 9.19
C ASP A 28 -20.64 -6.45 9.50
N PHE A 29 -19.47 -5.82 9.55
CA PHE A 29 -18.24 -6.45 10.02
C PHE A 29 -18.26 -6.44 11.55
N ASP A 30 -18.71 -7.55 12.13
CA ASP A 30 -18.24 -7.99 13.43
C ASP A 30 -16.70 -8.06 13.37
N HIS A 31 -16.05 -7.35 14.29
CA HIS A 31 -14.61 -7.40 14.53
C HIS A 31 -14.18 -8.85 14.75
N ASP A 32 -13.56 -9.49 13.75
CA ASP A 32 -12.60 -10.57 13.97
C ASP A 32 -11.73 -10.74 12.71
N GLN A 33 -10.47 -10.36 12.85
CA GLN A 33 -9.31 -10.76 12.04
C GLN A 33 -9.26 -10.23 10.58
N GLU A 34 -8.57 -9.10 10.39
CA GLU A 34 -8.08 -8.63 9.08
C GLU A 34 -7.11 -9.68 8.49
N SER A 35 -7.63 -10.61 7.70
CA SER A 35 -6.81 -11.29 6.70
C SER A 35 -6.51 -10.27 5.60
N LEU A 36 -5.24 -9.87 5.46
CA LEU A 36 -4.78 -9.09 4.31
C LEU A 36 -5.13 -9.88 3.04
N ASP A 37 -6.13 -9.41 2.31
CA ASP A 37 -6.55 -10.01 1.06
C ASP A 37 -5.55 -9.63 -0.04
N PHE A 38 -4.53 -10.47 -0.22
CA PHE A 38 -3.53 -10.32 -1.27
C PHE A 38 -4.10 -10.45 -2.69
N SER A 39 -5.38 -10.82 -2.87
CA SER A 39 -5.99 -10.95 -4.20
C SER A 39 -5.96 -9.64 -5.00
N GLN A 40 -5.97 -8.49 -4.33
CA GLN A 40 -5.91 -7.18 -4.99
C GLN A 40 -4.50 -6.87 -5.50
N VAL A 41 -3.46 -7.32 -4.78
CA VAL A 41 -2.06 -7.22 -5.22
C VAL A 41 -1.84 -8.11 -6.44
N GLU A 42 -2.31 -9.35 -6.40
CA GLU A 42 -2.25 -10.26 -7.54
C GLU A 42 -3.02 -9.70 -8.74
N LYS A 43 -4.19 -9.10 -8.50
CA LYS A 43 -4.96 -8.44 -9.55
C LYS A 43 -4.22 -7.25 -10.14
N TYR A 44 -3.58 -6.40 -9.33
CA TYR A 44 -2.80 -5.28 -9.85
C TYR A 44 -1.65 -5.75 -10.74
N GLU A 45 -0.97 -6.83 -10.37
CA GLU A 45 0.19 -7.34 -11.10
C GLU A 45 -0.18 -8.15 -12.36
N TYR A 46 -1.26 -8.93 -12.31
CA TYR A 46 -1.63 -9.90 -13.37
C TYR A 46 -3.02 -9.69 -13.94
N GLY A 47 -3.73 -8.65 -13.52
CA GLY A 47 -5.09 -8.37 -13.93
C GLY A 47 -5.19 -7.91 -15.38
N GLU A 48 -6.41 -7.94 -15.89
CA GLU A 48 -6.71 -7.41 -17.21
C GLU A 48 -6.55 -5.88 -17.19
N VAL A 49 -5.68 -5.40 -18.06
CA VAL A 49 -5.56 -3.96 -18.34
C VAL A 49 -6.68 -3.55 -19.28
N THR A 50 -7.30 -2.41 -19.01
CA THR A 50 -8.45 -1.92 -19.77
C THR A 50 -8.35 -0.40 -19.88
N PRO A 51 -8.71 0.21 -21.03
CA PRO A 51 -8.71 1.65 -21.15
C PRO A 51 -9.60 2.32 -20.09
N ILE A 52 -9.18 3.46 -19.54
CA ILE A 52 -9.98 4.23 -18.57
C ILE A 52 -11.38 4.55 -19.13
N SER A 53 -11.51 4.78 -20.44
CA SER A 53 -12.80 5.01 -21.08
C SER A 53 -13.79 3.86 -20.91
N GLU A 54 -13.31 2.62 -20.90
CA GLU A 54 -14.14 1.44 -20.69
C GLU A 54 -14.37 1.19 -19.20
N ILE A 55 -13.37 1.40 -18.34
CA ILE A 55 -13.51 1.29 -16.88
C ILE A 55 -14.58 2.26 -16.36
N THR A 56 -14.52 3.51 -16.80
CA THR A 56 -15.46 4.57 -16.38
C THR A 56 -16.77 4.55 -17.14
N GLY A 57 -16.81 3.88 -18.30
CA GLY A 57 -17.95 3.89 -19.22
C GLY A 57 -18.13 5.20 -20.00
N ILE A 58 -17.16 6.11 -19.94
CA ILE A 58 -17.19 7.41 -20.62
C ILE A 58 -16.17 7.41 -21.74
N GLN A 59 -16.60 7.66 -22.97
CA GLN A 59 -15.70 7.68 -24.12
C GLN A 59 -14.91 8.99 -24.18
N GLN A 60 -13.66 8.94 -24.67
CA GLN A 60 -12.79 10.12 -24.76
C GLN A 60 -13.39 11.21 -25.68
N GLU A 61 -14.20 10.83 -26.68
CA GLU A 61 -14.90 11.75 -27.57
C GLU A 61 -16.02 12.54 -26.86
N GLN A 62 -16.50 12.02 -25.72
CA GLN A 62 -17.42 12.74 -24.84
C GLN A 62 -16.70 13.78 -23.97
N LEU A 63 -15.37 13.79 -23.96
CA LEU A 63 -14.58 14.82 -23.29
C LEU A 63 -14.25 15.94 -24.29
N PRO A 64 -14.78 17.17 -24.10
CA PRO A 64 -14.57 18.25 -25.04
C PRO A 64 -13.07 18.58 -25.20
N PRO A 65 -12.59 18.87 -26.42
CA PRO A 65 -11.18 19.21 -26.64
C PRO A 65 -10.83 20.54 -25.96
N VAL A 66 -9.58 20.66 -25.50
CA VAL A 66 -9.09 21.77 -24.66
C VAL A 66 -9.34 23.13 -25.32
N GLU A 67 -9.19 23.23 -26.63
CA GLU A 67 -9.33 24.47 -27.39
C GLU A 67 -10.76 25.02 -27.43
N LYS A 68 -11.75 24.22 -27.01
CA LYS A 68 -13.17 24.62 -26.95
C LYS A 68 -13.62 25.09 -25.57
N LEU A 69 -12.73 25.06 -24.58
CA LEU A 69 -13.02 25.33 -23.17
C LEU A 69 -12.24 26.56 -22.70
N ASN A 70 -12.88 27.40 -21.89
CA ASN A 70 -12.16 28.43 -21.13
C ASN A 70 -11.53 27.84 -19.85
N GLU A 71 -10.69 28.61 -19.16
CA GLU A 71 -9.99 28.16 -17.95
C GLU A 71 -10.93 27.66 -16.85
N ASP A 72 -12.02 28.39 -16.59
CA ASP A 72 -13.01 28.01 -15.56
C ASP A 72 -13.67 26.66 -15.88
N GLN A 73 -14.01 26.43 -17.15
CA GLN A 73 -14.60 25.18 -17.62
C GLN A 73 -13.60 24.02 -17.56
N GLN A 74 -12.34 24.26 -17.90
CA GLN A 74 -11.29 23.26 -17.77
C GLN A 74 -11.07 22.89 -16.30
N ALA A 75 -11.03 23.88 -15.39
CA ALA A 75 -10.89 23.63 -13.97
C ALA A 75 -12.07 22.83 -13.40
N LEU A 76 -13.30 23.18 -13.81
CA LEU A 76 -14.50 22.47 -13.39
C LEU A 76 -14.48 21.00 -13.85
N LEU A 77 -14.14 20.75 -15.11
CA LEU A 77 -14.05 19.39 -15.64
C LEU A 77 -12.90 18.60 -15.02
N ALA A 78 -11.73 19.21 -14.83
CA ALA A 78 -10.59 18.55 -14.19
C ALA A 78 -10.98 18.07 -12.79
N ALA A 79 -11.58 18.93 -11.98
CA ALA A 79 -12.01 18.57 -10.63
C ALA A 79 -13.06 17.44 -10.63
N ALA A 80 -14.02 17.47 -11.57
CA ALA A 80 -15.05 16.43 -11.66
C ALA A 80 -14.51 15.08 -12.14
N LEU A 81 -13.56 15.10 -13.07
CA LEU A 81 -12.92 13.88 -13.57
C LEU A 81 -11.93 13.29 -12.55
N GLU A 82 -11.19 14.13 -11.82
CA GLU A 82 -10.37 13.71 -10.68
C GLU A 82 -11.24 13.02 -9.61
N ASP A 83 -12.37 13.62 -9.23
CA ASP A 83 -13.31 13.02 -8.28
C ASP A 83 -13.86 11.68 -8.79
N LEU A 84 -14.24 11.60 -10.08
CA LEU A 84 -14.67 10.34 -10.68
C LEU A 84 -13.58 9.27 -10.59
N LEU A 85 -12.36 9.59 -11.02
CA LEU A 85 -11.22 8.66 -11.02
C LEU A 85 -10.88 8.18 -9.62
N GLN A 86 -10.97 9.04 -8.61
CA GLN A 86 -10.77 8.66 -7.21
C GLN A 86 -11.79 7.63 -6.74
N HIS A 87 -13.04 7.70 -7.19
CA HIS A 87 -14.06 6.67 -6.91
C HIS A 87 -13.77 5.33 -7.61
N PHE A 88 -12.93 5.34 -8.64
CA PHE A 88 -12.38 4.15 -9.29
C PHE A 88 -10.99 3.77 -8.78
N HIS A 89 -10.57 4.31 -7.63
CA HIS A 89 -9.27 4.04 -7.01
C HIS A 89 -8.06 4.53 -7.82
N PHE A 90 -8.24 5.48 -8.73
CA PHE A 90 -7.15 6.14 -9.42
C PHE A 90 -6.86 7.50 -8.77
N GLU A 91 -5.62 7.70 -8.33
CA GLU A 91 -5.14 8.95 -7.75
C GLU A 91 -4.15 9.60 -8.73
N LEU A 92 -4.41 10.85 -9.11
CA LEU A 92 -3.60 11.56 -10.10
C LEU A 92 -2.51 12.39 -9.42
N ASP A 93 -1.26 12.09 -9.72
CA ASP A 93 -0.12 12.73 -9.06
C ASP A 93 0.28 14.02 -9.77
N PHE A 94 -0.40 15.10 -9.42
CA PHE A 94 -0.04 16.46 -9.81
C PHE A 94 0.76 17.16 -8.70
N PRO A 95 1.66 18.10 -9.05
CA PRO A 95 2.28 18.98 -8.06
C PRO A 95 1.22 19.73 -7.24
N ARG A 96 1.46 19.93 -5.95
CA ARG A 96 0.49 20.49 -4.99
C ARG A 96 -0.15 21.80 -5.46
N ASP A 97 0.65 22.68 -6.06
CA ASP A 97 0.23 24.01 -6.50
C ASP A 97 -0.09 24.06 -8.01
N TYR A 98 -0.20 22.91 -8.67
CA TYR A 98 -0.48 22.85 -10.11
C TYR A 98 -1.95 23.26 -10.40
N PRO A 99 -2.20 24.30 -11.22
CA PRO A 99 -3.53 24.85 -11.45
C PRO A 99 -4.51 23.84 -12.05
N LEU A 100 -5.73 23.79 -11.49
CA LEU A 100 -6.78 22.85 -11.93
C LEU A 100 -7.09 22.92 -13.42
N HIS A 101 -7.15 24.12 -14.01
CA HIS A 101 -7.46 24.26 -15.43
C HIS A 101 -6.40 23.61 -16.33
N LEU A 102 -5.14 23.56 -15.91
CA LEU A 102 -4.05 22.92 -16.67
C LEU A 102 -4.07 21.39 -16.55
N ARG A 103 -4.72 20.83 -15.51
CA ARG A 103 -4.83 19.38 -15.31
C ARG A 103 -5.70 18.71 -16.35
N TYR A 104 -6.72 19.41 -16.84
CA TYR A 104 -7.70 18.83 -17.78
C TYR A 104 -7.05 18.20 -19.03
N ALA A 105 -6.00 18.83 -19.57
CA ALA A 105 -5.30 18.31 -20.74
C ALA A 105 -4.67 16.93 -20.47
N PHE A 106 -4.04 16.76 -19.31
CA PHE A 106 -3.45 15.49 -18.87
C PHE A 106 -4.52 14.43 -18.65
N ILE A 107 -5.58 14.76 -17.91
CA ILE A 107 -6.68 13.84 -17.62
C ILE A 107 -7.35 13.35 -18.91
N ARG A 108 -7.57 14.26 -19.87
CA ARG A 108 -8.16 13.89 -21.16
C ARG A 108 -7.26 12.96 -21.97
N GLN A 109 -5.94 13.13 -21.91
CA GLN A 109 -4.97 12.26 -22.60
C GLN A 109 -4.92 10.86 -21.96
N LEU A 110 -4.98 10.83 -20.62
CA LEU A 110 -5.00 9.60 -19.82
C LEU A 110 -6.18 8.68 -20.17
N TRP A 111 -7.27 9.23 -20.72
CA TRP A 111 -8.50 8.47 -20.95
C TRP A 111 -8.38 7.26 -21.90
N SER A 112 -7.36 7.26 -22.76
CA SER A 112 -7.04 6.13 -23.65
C SER A 112 -5.99 5.17 -23.09
N GLU A 113 -5.40 5.48 -21.94
CA GLU A 113 -4.39 4.64 -21.31
C GLU A 113 -5.04 3.43 -20.64
N GLU A 114 -4.34 2.29 -20.72
CA GLU A 114 -4.79 1.03 -20.16
C GLU A 114 -4.36 0.94 -18.71
N GLN A 115 -5.32 0.62 -17.83
CA GLN A 115 -5.11 0.50 -16.39
C GLN A 115 -5.81 -0.75 -15.87
N VAL A 116 -5.35 -1.28 -14.74
CA VAL A 116 -6.04 -2.37 -14.05
C VAL A 116 -7.08 -1.78 -13.11
N ALA A 117 -8.35 -2.15 -13.27
CA ALA A 117 -9.40 -1.75 -12.33
C ALA A 117 -9.29 -2.55 -11.02
N VAL A 118 -8.95 -1.90 -9.91
CA VAL A 118 -8.92 -2.51 -8.57
C VAL A 118 -10.15 -2.11 -7.75
N THR A 119 -10.50 -2.92 -6.74
CA THR A 119 -11.64 -2.62 -5.84
C THR A 119 -11.20 -2.12 -4.46
N PHE A 120 -9.89 -2.10 -4.21
CA PHE A 120 -9.29 -1.67 -2.96
C PHE A 120 -7.87 -1.16 -3.22
N GLY A 121 -7.38 -0.28 -2.34
CA GLY A 121 -6.14 0.47 -2.53
C GLY A 121 -6.34 1.68 -3.46
N ASN A 122 -5.25 2.38 -3.75
CA ASN A 122 -5.21 3.45 -4.75
C ASN A 122 -4.08 3.14 -5.74
N ILE A 123 -4.35 3.29 -7.03
CA ILE A 123 -3.36 3.29 -8.09
C ILE A 123 -3.00 4.74 -8.35
N HIS A 124 -1.76 5.10 -8.04
CA HIS A 124 -1.20 6.40 -8.35
C HIS A 124 -0.79 6.45 -9.83
N ILE A 125 -1.27 7.45 -10.55
CA ILE A 125 -0.96 7.69 -11.95
C ILE A 125 -0.04 8.90 -12.02
N GLU A 126 1.23 8.63 -12.30
CA GLU A 126 2.27 9.63 -12.48
C GLU A 126 2.32 10.11 -13.95
N PHE A 127 2.43 11.42 -14.15
CA PHE A 127 2.62 12.01 -15.49
C PHE A 127 4.07 12.39 -15.78
N CYS A 128 4.95 12.28 -14.79
CA CYS A 128 6.36 12.66 -14.85
C CYS A 128 7.21 11.40 -14.99
N ASP A 129 8.14 11.39 -15.95
CA ASP A 129 9.12 10.31 -16.15
C ASP A 129 10.45 10.58 -15.43
N TYR A 130 10.48 11.62 -14.58
CA TYR A 130 11.65 12.10 -13.85
C TYR A 130 12.76 12.66 -14.76
N ASP A 131 12.46 12.99 -16.01
CA ASP A 131 13.39 13.74 -16.88
C ASP A 131 13.34 15.24 -16.55
N GLU A 132 14.44 15.76 -15.99
CA GLU A 132 14.58 17.18 -15.64
C GLU A 132 14.47 18.10 -16.87
N GLU A 133 14.95 17.66 -18.04
CA GLU A 133 14.91 18.48 -19.26
C GLU A 133 13.52 18.53 -19.88
N ASN A 134 12.73 17.47 -19.70
CA ASN A 134 11.40 17.29 -20.29
C ASN A 134 10.27 17.28 -19.25
N CYS A 135 10.44 18.04 -18.15
CA CYS A 135 9.45 18.08 -17.08
C CYS A 135 8.07 18.55 -17.60
N PRO A 136 6.98 17.77 -17.38
CA PRO A 136 5.64 18.12 -17.83
C PRO A 136 5.01 19.29 -17.05
N PHE A 137 5.61 19.71 -15.93
CA PHE A 137 5.07 20.72 -15.01
C PHE A 137 6.00 21.94 -14.83
N PRO A 138 6.36 22.65 -15.91
CA PRO A 138 7.33 23.74 -15.84
C PRO A 138 6.84 24.87 -14.93
N GLY A 139 7.68 25.25 -13.96
CA GLY A 139 7.37 26.31 -12.99
C GLY A 139 6.48 25.89 -11.82
N TYR A 140 6.03 24.64 -11.77
CA TYR A 140 5.19 24.09 -10.70
C TYR A 140 5.82 22.88 -10.00
N CYS A 141 6.88 22.29 -10.56
CA CYS A 141 7.60 21.16 -9.99
C CYS A 141 9.11 21.44 -9.97
N ASN A 142 9.75 21.21 -8.82
CA ASN A 142 11.21 21.29 -8.64
C ASN A 142 11.80 19.97 -8.12
N SER A 143 11.01 18.89 -8.07
CA SER A 143 11.41 17.64 -7.40
C SER A 143 12.70 17.04 -7.97
N CYS A 144 12.89 17.06 -9.29
CA CYS A 144 14.13 16.56 -9.91
C CYS A 144 15.36 17.39 -9.50
N GLN A 145 15.22 18.71 -9.45
CA GLN A 145 16.29 19.61 -9.01
C GLN A 145 16.63 19.36 -7.53
N GLU A 146 15.61 19.30 -6.67
CA GLU A 146 15.76 19.05 -5.23
C GLU A 146 16.42 17.69 -4.97
N ALA A 147 16.01 16.64 -5.69
CA ALA A 147 16.61 15.31 -5.61
C ALA A 147 18.08 15.32 -6.07
N SER A 148 18.40 16.02 -7.17
CA SER A 148 19.76 16.18 -7.68
C SER A 148 20.66 16.92 -6.68
N GLU A 149 20.17 18.00 -6.06
CA GLU A 149 20.89 18.75 -5.03
C GLU A 149 21.09 17.91 -3.75
N TYR A 150 20.06 17.19 -3.31
CA TYR A 150 20.15 16.27 -2.18
C TYR A 150 21.20 15.19 -2.41
N MET A 151 21.19 14.53 -3.57
CA MET A 151 22.18 13.52 -3.93
C MET A 151 23.60 14.08 -3.98
N LYS A 152 23.80 15.28 -4.53
CA LYS A 152 25.12 15.95 -4.52
C LYS A 152 25.60 16.23 -3.10
N ASN A 153 24.75 16.78 -2.24
CA ASN A 153 25.08 17.04 -0.85
C ASN A 153 25.44 15.75 -0.10
N TYR A 154 24.71 14.66 -0.34
CA TYR A 154 25.01 13.35 0.24
C TYR A 154 26.37 12.83 -0.22
N ILE A 155 26.73 12.97 -1.50
CA ILE A 155 28.04 12.54 -2.00
C ILE A 155 29.17 13.42 -1.44
N GLU A 156 28.98 14.74 -1.37
CA GLU A 156 30.01 15.69 -0.95
C GLU A 156 30.23 15.72 0.57
N HIS A 157 29.18 15.45 1.36
CA HIS A 157 29.19 15.54 2.82
C HIS A 157 28.99 14.20 3.54
N GLY A 158 28.41 13.19 2.90
CA GLY A 158 28.21 11.85 3.45
C GLY A 158 29.50 11.04 3.62
N SER A 159 30.63 11.52 3.07
CA SER A 159 31.97 10.95 3.36
C SER A 159 32.65 11.54 4.61
N LYS A 160 31.96 12.39 5.39
CA LYS A 160 32.48 12.98 6.64
C LYS A 160 31.65 12.65 7.89
N ALA A 161 30.74 11.69 7.83
CA ALA A 161 30.25 11.06 9.04
C ALA A 161 31.38 10.19 9.61
N ASN A 162 32.05 10.69 10.65
CA ASN A 162 32.90 9.87 11.49
C ASN A 162 32.04 8.70 12.01
N ALA A 163 32.60 7.49 11.99
CA ALA A 163 32.00 6.26 12.50
C ALA A 163 31.76 6.26 14.03
N GLU A 164 31.65 7.42 14.66
CA GLU A 164 31.54 7.59 16.13
C GLU A 164 30.27 8.33 16.57
N ASP A 165 29.46 8.89 15.66
CA ASP A 165 28.21 9.62 16.00
C ASP A 165 26.94 9.03 15.34
N MET A 166 26.93 7.74 15.01
CA MET A 166 25.67 7.00 14.76
C MET A 166 25.12 6.46 16.08
N ASP A 167 24.59 7.37 16.91
CA ASP A 167 23.61 6.98 17.93
C ASP A 167 22.27 6.70 17.21
N ASP A 168 21.97 5.41 17.05
CA ASP A 168 20.65 4.78 17.13
C ASP A 168 19.39 5.61 16.79
N GLU A 169 19.19 5.98 15.52
CA GLU A 169 17.84 5.99 14.95
C GLU A 169 17.75 4.88 13.88
N PRO A 170 17.04 3.77 14.14
CA PRO A 170 16.93 2.69 13.18
C PRO A 170 16.04 3.11 12.01
N CYS A 171 16.65 3.26 10.83
CA CYS A 171 15.95 3.30 9.56
C CYS A 171 15.18 1.98 9.36
N PRO A 172 13.86 2.01 9.09
CA PRO A 172 13.08 0.82 8.85
C PRO A 172 13.31 0.36 7.40
N TYR A 173 13.74 -0.90 7.26
CA TYR A 173 13.87 -1.65 6.01
C TYR A 173 15.12 -1.39 5.15
N ASP A 174 16.19 -2.11 5.49
CA ASP A 174 17.09 -2.68 4.48
C ASP A 174 16.98 -4.20 4.59
N ILE A 175 16.23 -4.81 3.66
CA ILE A 175 16.16 -6.25 3.47
C ILE A 175 17.35 -6.60 2.58
N SER A 176 18.50 -6.89 3.20
CA SER A 176 19.55 -7.66 2.56
C SER A 176 19.83 -8.88 3.43
N ASP A 177 20.00 -10.03 2.77
CA ASP A 177 20.07 -11.37 3.35
C ASP A 177 21.24 -11.56 4.32
N ASP A 178 21.12 -11.05 5.55
CA ASP A 178 22.03 -11.38 6.64
C ASP A 178 21.26 -11.48 7.96
N GLU A 179 21.69 -12.41 8.79
CA GLU A 179 20.96 -12.95 9.94
C GLU A 179 20.41 -11.87 10.89
N GLY A 180 19.09 -11.63 10.86
CA GLY A 180 18.45 -10.65 11.73
C GLY A 180 18.50 -11.08 13.21
N PRO A 181 18.94 -10.22 14.15
CA PRO A 181 18.98 -10.52 15.57
C PRO A 181 17.62 -10.25 16.23
N TYR A 182 16.53 -10.73 15.65
CA TYR A 182 15.28 -10.87 16.42
C TYR A 182 15.34 -12.14 17.26
N ARG A 183 16.34 -12.19 18.15
CA ARG A 183 16.14 -12.90 19.40
C ARG A 183 15.09 -12.10 20.16
N ILE A 184 13.84 -12.50 20.03
CA ILE A 184 12.89 -12.29 21.12
C ILE A 184 13.60 -12.85 22.34
N ASP A 185 13.98 -11.99 23.27
CA ASP A 185 14.55 -12.45 24.53
C ASP A 185 13.40 -13.17 25.23
N ILE A 186 13.31 -14.48 24.98
CA ILE A 186 12.30 -15.41 25.46
C ILE A 186 12.15 -15.38 26.99
N ASN A 187 13.07 -14.69 27.68
CA ASN A 187 13.01 -14.37 29.10
C ASN A 187 12.08 -13.19 29.46
N GLU A 188 11.43 -12.54 28.48
CA GLU A 188 10.50 -11.41 28.70
C GLU A 188 9.02 -11.74 28.44
N LEU A 189 8.68 -13.01 28.23
CA LEU A 189 7.28 -13.43 28.13
C LEU A 189 6.60 -13.32 29.49
N ASN A 190 5.52 -12.53 29.54
CA ASN A 190 4.67 -12.41 30.72
C ASN A 190 3.33 -13.14 30.49
N ASP A 191 2.77 -13.72 31.54
CA ASP A 191 1.43 -14.30 31.52
C ASP A 191 0.35 -13.20 31.36
N ALA A 192 -0.92 -13.61 31.22
CA ALA A 192 -2.06 -12.70 31.14
C ALA A 192 -2.25 -11.82 32.40
N HIS A 193 -1.47 -12.07 33.45
CA HIS A 193 -1.43 -11.32 34.70
C HIS A 193 -0.17 -10.45 34.85
N GLY A 194 0.70 -10.40 33.84
CA GLY A 194 1.92 -9.60 33.83
C GLY A 194 3.10 -10.22 34.59
N ASN A 195 3.05 -11.50 34.98
CA ASN A 195 4.16 -12.17 35.64
C ASN A 195 5.09 -12.82 34.61
N ARG A 196 6.41 -12.72 34.82
CA ARG A 196 7.39 -13.40 33.97
C ARG A 196 7.22 -14.92 34.01
N ILE A 197 7.10 -15.53 32.84
CA ILE A 197 7.02 -16.98 32.65
C ILE A 197 8.44 -17.54 32.58
N ASP A 198 8.80 -18.44 33.49
CA ASP A 198 10.03 -19.24 33.34
C ASP A 198 9.77 -20.40 32.37
N LEU A 199 10.23 -20.25 31.13
CA LEU A 199 10.09 -21.29 30.12
C LEU A 199 10.82 -22.60 30.49
N ASN A 200 11.69 -22.66 31.49
CA ASN A 200 12.30 -23.91 31.92
C ASN A 200 11.49 -24.64 32.99
N SER A 201 10.45 -24.02 33.56
CA SER A 201 9.62 -24.64 34.59
C SER A 201 8.49 -25.52 34.03
N ILE A 202 8.21 -25.45 32.73
CA ILE A 202 7.17 -26.26 32.08
C ILE A 202 7.82 -27.56 31.55
N PRO A 203 7.38 -28.74 32.02
CA PRO A 203 7.97 -30.02 31.62
C PRO A 203 7.80 -30.29 30.13
N LEU A 204 8.90 -30.63 29.45
CA LEU A 204 8.93 -31.06 28.05
C LEU A 204 8.87 -32.60 27.98
N PRO A 205 7.77 -33.22 27.53
CA PRO A 205 7.77 -34.65 27.29
C PRO A 205 8.62 -34.96 26.06
N GLY A 206 9.66 -35.77 26.24
CA GLY A 206 10.73 -36.00 25.24
C GLY A 206 10.33 -36.72 23.94
N LEU A 207 9.05 -36.83 23.62
CA LEU A 207 8.51 -37.46 22.39
C LEU A 207 7.58 -36.54 21.59
N CYS A 208 7.42 -35.28 22.02
CA CYS A 208 6.55 -34.33 21.34
C CYS A 208 7.24 -33.79 20.07
N VAL A 209 6.81 -34.18 18.88
CA VAL A 209 7.45 -33.81 17.59
C VAL A 209 7.53 -32.30 17.42
N ILE A 210 6.46 -31.60 17.79
CA ILE A 210 6.38 -30.12 17.74
C ILE A 210 7.50 -29.50 18.58
N CYS A 211 7.88 -30.13 19.68
CA CYS A 211 8.89 -29.62 20.61
C CYS A 211 10.21 -30.44 20.61
N ASN A 212 10.33 -31.47 19.77
CA ASN A 212 11.49 -32.36 19.72
C ASN A 212 12.70 -31.61 19.14
N LYS A 213 12.41 -30.66 18.26
CA LYS A 213 13.40 -29.82 17.59
C LYS A 213 13.63 -28.46 18.25
N TYR A 214 13.22 -28.29 19.51
CA TYR A 214 13.54 -27.12 20.35
C TYR A 214 15.06 -26.92 20.61
N ARG A 215 15.90 -27.65 19.89
CA ARG A 215 17.37 -27.65 19.88
C ARG A 215 17.97 -27.50 18.48
N ILE A 216 17.16 -27.30 17.45
CA ILE A 216 17.59 -27.04 16.08
C ILE A 216 17.26 -25.57 15.77
N ASP A 217 18.14 -24.88 15.05
CA ASP A 217 18.02 -23.46 14.64
C ASP A 217 16.90 -23.23 13.61
N ASP A 218 15.75 -23.90 13.76
CA ASP A 218 14.54 -23.67 12.97
C ASP A 218 13.56 -22.84 13.81
N TRP A 219 13.48 -21.55 13.50
CA TRP A 219 12.71 -20.59 14.29
C TRP A 219 11.19 -20.81 14.20
N ASP A 220 10.68 -21.24 13.05
CA ASP A 220 9.25 -21.47 12.83
C ASP A 220 8.73 -22.64 13.67
N GLU A 221 9.49 -23.73 13.73
CA GLU A 221 9.14 -24.89 14.57
C GLU A 221 9.25 -24.58 16.07
N ASN A 222 10.23 -23.75 16.45
CA ASN A 222 10.40 -23.28 17.84
C ASN A 222 9.23 -22.38 18.28
N LEU A 223 8.76 -21.50 17.40
CA LEU A 223 7.60 -20.64 17.64
C LEU A 223 6.33 -21.48 17.83
N LEU A 224 6.10 -22.50 16.99
CA LEU A 224 4.95 -23.39 17.12
C LEU A 224 4.96 -24.17 18.45
N CYS A 225 6.13 -24.63 18.92
CA CYS A 225 6.25 -25.23 20.23
C CYS A 225 5.96 -24.22 21.37
N LEU A 226 6.47 -23.00 21.27
CA LEU A 226 6.22 -21.94 22.26
C LEU A 226 4.74 -21.60 22.37
N MET A 227 4.06 -21.44 21.24
CA MET A 227 2.64 -21.14 21.20
C MET A 227 1.82 -22.26 21.85
N ASN A 228 2.11 -23.52 21.50
CA ASN A 228 1.40 -24.67 22.09
C ASN A 228 1.66 -24.83 23.59
N ARG A 229 2.86 -24.46 24.06
CA ARG A 229 3.20 -24.46 25.49
C ARG A 229 2.53 -23.33 26.26
N ASN A 230 2.43 -22.15 25.67
CA ASN A 230 1.77 -21.00 26.28
C ASN A 230 0.26 -21.26 26.44
N ASP A 231 -0.38 -21.83 25.43
CA ASP A 231 -1.81 -22.20 25.45
C ASP A 231 -2.14 -23.20 26.57
N GLN A 232 -1.18 -24.04 26.95
CA GLN A 232 -1.33 -25.07 27.98
C GLN A 232 -0.62 -24.71 29.30
N SER A 233 -0.19 -23.46 29.48
CA SER A 233 0.61 -23.03 30.64
C SER A 233 -0.10 -23.21 31.99
N ASP A 234 -1.43 -23.11 32.01
CA ASP A 234 -2.28 -23.33 33.20
C ASP A 234 -2.69 -24.80 33.40
N GLN A 235 -2.29 -25.70 32.51
CA GLN A 235 -2.63 -27.12 32.59
C GLN A 235 -1.60 -27.90 33.41
N LEU A 236 -2.09 -28.84 34.23
CA LEU A 236 -1.21 -29.67 35.08
C LEU A 236 -0.39 -30.68 34.27
N ASP A 237 -0.92 -31.10 33.12
CA ASP A 237 -0.30 -32.06 32.22
C ASP A 237 -0.22 -31.43 30.81
N PHE A 238 0.94 -31.52 30.16
CA PHE A 238 1.12 -31.03 28.80
C PHE A 238 0.70 -32.10 27.78
N GLU A 239 -0.26 -31.77 26.92
CA GLU A 239 -0.71 -32.61 25.82
C GLU A 239 -0.03 -32.19 24.50
N CYS A 240 0.82 -33.07 23.96
CA CYS A 240 1.45 -32.78 22.68
C CYS A 240 0.52 -33.07 21.49
N GLY A 241 0.37 -32.09 20.60
CA GLY A 241 -0.42 -32.23 19.37
C GLY A 241 0.16 -33.20 18.32
N GLY A 242 1.39 -33.69 18.49
CA GLY A 242 2.00 -34.66 17.58
C GLY A 242 3.16 -35.45 18.21
N PHE A 243 3.11 -36.78 18.17
CA PHE A 243 4.16 -37.66 18.69
C PHE A 243 4.90 -38.40 17.58
N GLU A 244 6.20 -38.62 17.77
CA GLU A 244 7.00 -39.44 16.86
C GLU A 244 6.59 -40.89 17.08
N LYS A 245 6.16 -41.59 16.03
CA LYS A 245 5.86 -43.02 16.14
C LYS A 245 7.17 -43.77 16.36
N ILE A 246 7.27 -44.45 17.50
CA ILE A 246 8.34 -45.39 17.85
C ILE A 246 8.27 -46.63 16.93
#